data_AF-X1EZU8-F1
#
_entry.id   AF-X1EZU8-F1
#
_cell.length_a   1.000
_cell.length_b   1.000
_cell.length_c   1.000
_cell.angle_alpha   90.00
_cell.angle_beta   90.00
_cell.angle_gamma   90.00
#
_symmetry.space_group_name_H-M   'P 1'
#
loop_
_entity.id
_entity.type
_entity.pdbx_description
1 polymer ?
#
loop_
_entity_poly.entity_id
_entity_poly.type
_entity_poly.pdbx_seq_one_letter_code
_entity_poly.pdbx_strand_id
1 'polypeptide(L)'
;LLSNLPENEVNITETKISFYPDNEIFDFNPEDDIWNITKISNRVRELAFLNPNTKFSILNQNIEEPIEYYFTGGLIDFVSFLNKNKKLLIPTPIYFKKAFVKKKESGTEEIL
;
A
#
# COMPACT_ATOMS: atom_id res chain seq x y z
N LEU A 1 0.82 -15.82 3.98
CA LEU A 1 -0.39 -16.37 3.33
C LEU A 1 -0.05 -17.38 2.23
N LEU A 2 1.01 -17.17 1.43
CA LEU A 2 1.46 -18.16 0.44
C LEU A 2 2.47 -19.19 0.97
N SER A 3 3.04 -18.98 2.16
CA SER A 3 4.06 -19.84 2.78
C SER A 3 3.56 -21.22 3.23
N ASN A 4 2.25 -21.47 3.19
CA ASN A 4 1.62 -22.69 3.73
C ASN A 4 0.92 -23.53 2.64
N LEU A 5 1.14 -23.23 1.36
CA LEU A 5 0.59 -24.02 0.26
C LEU A 5 1.65 -25.02 -0.24
N PRO A 6 1.24 -26.25 -0.61
CA PRO A 6 2.16 -27.24 -1.14
C PRO A 6 2.87 -26.68 -2.39
N GLU A 7 4.18 -26.86 -2.42
CA GLU A 7 5.14 -26.29 -3.39
C GLU A 7 4.77 -26.61 -4.86
N ASN A 8 3.91 -27.60 -5.09
CA ASN A 8 3.48 -28.07 -6.41
C ASN A 8 2.19 -27.44 -6.98
N GLU A 9 1.54 -26.49 -6.29
CA GLU A 9 0.24 -25.91 -6.75
C GLU A 9 0.24 -24.40 -7.01
N VAL A 10 1.34 -23.67 -6.76
CA VAL A 10 1.37 -22.20 -6.91
C VAL A 10 2.40 -21.76 -7.95
N ASN A 11 1.93 -21.45 -9.16
CA ASN A 11 2.72 -20.69 -10.12
C ASN A 11 2.82 -19.24 -9.65
N ILE A 12 3.84 -18.92 -8.87
CA ILE A 12 4.10 -17.55 -8.41
C ILE A 12 4.58 -16.72 -9.61
N THR A 13 3.90 -15.61 -9.86
CA THR A 13 4.33 -14.60 -10.82
C THR A 13 4.79 -13.37 -10.07
N GLU A 14 6.04 -12.98 -10.25
CA GLU A 14 6.64 -11.84 -9.56
C GLU A 14 7.44 -10.95 -10.52
N THR A 15 7.69 -9.72 -10.09
CA THR A 15 8.60 -8.80 -10.76
C THR A 15 9.45 -8.13 -9.70
N LYS A 16 10.77 -8.28 -9.82
CA LYS A 16 11.74 -7.71 -8.90
C LYS A 16 12.52 -6.59 -9.58
N ILE A 17 12.62 -5.46 -8.89
CA ILE A 17 13.37 -4.29 -9.34
C ILE A 17 14.41 -3.95 -8.27
N SER A 18 15.62 -3.61 -8.67
CA SER A 18 16.70 -3.18 -7.79
C SER A 18 17.53 -2.10 -8.50
N PHE A 19 17.85 -1.03 -7.79
CA PHE A 19 18.62 0.09 -8.34
C PHE A 19 19.40 0.80 -7.24
N TYR A 20 20.44 1.52 -7.64
CA TYR A 20 21.20 2.44 -6.80
C TYR A 20 21.21 3.81 -7.51
N PRO A 21 20.92 4.93 -6.83
CA PRO A 21 20.92 6.25 -7.45
C PRO A 21 22.31 6.65 -7.96
N ASP A 22 22.34 7.37 -9.07
CA ASP A 22 23.57 7.92 -9.65
C ASP A 22 23.99 9.20 -8.88
N ASN A 23 25.24 9.26 -8.42
CA ASN A 23 25.78 10.38 -7.64
C ASN A 23 26.19 11.59 -8.50
N GLU A 24 26.23 11.46 -9.83
CA GLU A 24 26.36 12.60 -10.74
C GLU A 24 25.02 13.34 -10.93
N ILE A 25 23.90 12.63 -10.71
CA ILE A 25 22.54 13.17 -10.85
C ILE A 25 21.99 13.64 -9.51
N PHE A 26 22.19 12.85 -8.46
CA PHE A 26 21.69 13.11 -7.12
C PHE A 26 22.84 13.45 -6.16
N ASP A 27 22.72 14.58 -5.48
CA ASP A 27 23.71 15.01 -4.48
C ASP A 27 23.47 14.27 -3.14
N PHE A 28 24.35 13.32 -2.83
CA PHE A 28 24.38 12.60 -1.55
C PHE A 28 25.78 12.00 -1.31
N ASN A 29 26.12 11.73 -0.04
CA ASN A 29 27.33 10.98 0.30
C ASN A 29 27.04 9.46 0.23
N PRO A 30 27.77 8.67 -0.59
CA PRO A 30 27.57 7.23 -0.68
C PRO A 30 27.78 6.45 0.63
N GLU A 31 28.47 7.04 1.60
CA GLU A 31 28.69 6.45 2.93
C GLU A 31 27.51 6.67 3.89
N ASP A 32 26.58 7.58 3.57
CA ASP A 32 25.41 7.86 4.39
C ASP A 32 24.25 6.89 4.09
N ASP A 33 23.27 6.82 5.00
CA ASP A 33 21.99 6.17 4.70
C ASP A 33 21.15 7.06 3.77
N ILE A 34 21.26 6.78 2.47
CA ILE A 34 20.59 7.54 1.40
C ILE A 34 19.08 7.29 1.35
N TRP A 35 18.57 6.25 2.04
CA TRP A 35 17.17 5.84 2.00
C TRP A 35 16.44 6.26 3.27
N ASN A 36 15.70 7.37 3.19
CA ASN A 36 14.89 7.80 4.33
C ASN A 36 13.69 6.85 4.58
N ILE A 37 13.86 5.93 5.52
CA ILE A 37 12.85 4.92 5.87
C ILE A 37 11.51 5.54 6.29
N THR A 38 11.53 6.68 6.99
CA THR A 38 10.30 7.37 7.41
C THR A 38 9.48 7.87 6.22
N LYS A 39 10.14 8.46 5.21
CA LYS A 39 9.47 8.93 3.98
C LYS A 39 8.88 7.76 3.19
N ILE A 40 9.67 6.70 2.98
CA ILE A 40 9.23 5.48 2.28
C ILE A 40 8.04 4.86 3.03
N SER A 41 8.19 4.71 4.34
CA SER A 41 7.16 4.14 5.20
C SER A 41 5.85 4.92 5.17
N ASN A 42 5.89 6.26 5.16
CA ASN A 42 4.67 7.05 5.05
C ASN A 42 4.00 6.83 3.69
N ARG A 43 4.77 6.84 2.59
CA ARG A 43 4.23 6.63 1.25
C ARG A 43 3.63 5.23 1.07
N VAL A 44 4.31 4.20 1.55
CA VAL A 44 3.82 2.81 1.49
C VAL A 44 2.56 2.63 2.34
N ARG A 45 2.49 3.25 3.53
CA ARG A 45 1.28 3.24 4.36
C ARG A 45 0.10 3.87 3.63
N GLU A 46 0.29 5.01 2.95
CA GLU A 46 -0.74 5.61 2.10
C GLU A 46 -1.20 4.64 1.01
N LEU A 47 -0.26 4.01 0.29
CA LEU A 47 -0.59 3.03 -0.74
C LEU A 47 -1.38 1.84 -0.19
N ALA A 48 -1.04 1.37 1.02
CA ALA A 48 -1.77 0.30 1.69
C ALA A 48 -3.23 0.69 2.02
N PHE A 49 -3.48 1.94 2.39
CA PHE A 49 -4.85 2.43 2.52
C PHE A 49 -5.56 2.57 1.17
N LEU A 50 -4.86 2.99 0.12
CA LEU A 50 -5.46 3.17 -1.20
C LEU A 50 -5.76 1.85 -1.92
N ASN A 51 -5.09 0.76 -1.53
CA ASN A 51 -5.25 -0.58 -2.09
C ASN A 51 -5.71 -1.56 -1.00
N PRO A 52 -7.00 -1.51 -0.59
CA PRO A 52 -7.52 -2.39 0.45
C PRO A 52 -7.23 -3.86 0.17
N ASN A 53 -6.97 -4.62 1.23
CA ASN A 53 -6.63 -6.05 1.16
C ASN A 53 -5.31 -6.37 0.46
N THR A 54 -4.47 -5.37 0.20
CA THR A 54 -3.10 -5.56 -0.30
C THR A 54 -2.12 -5.42 0.85
N LYS A 55 -1.23 -6.41 1.01
CA LYS A 55 -0.16 -6.38 2.01
C LYS A 55 1.07 -5.71 1.43
N PHE A 56 1.58 -4.69 2.12
CA PHE A 56 2.86 -4.07 1.83
C PHE A 56 3.82 -4.37 2.98
N SER A 57 5.09 -4.62 2.64
CA SER A 57 6.14 -4.91 3.60
C SER A 57 7.40 -4.13 3.23
N ILE A 58 8.02 -3.51 4.24
CA ILE A 58 9.29 -2.81 4.08
C ILE A 58 10.30 -3.52 4.96
N LEU A 59 11.38 -3.99 4.34
CA LEU A 59 12.53 -4.57 5.02
C LEU A 59 13.73 -3.66 4.79
N ASN A 60 14.42 -3.32 5.87
CA ASN A 60 15.73 -2.70 5.85
C ASN A 60 16.71 -3.69 6.51
N GLN A 61 17.91 -3.82 5.98
CA GLN A 61 18.98 -4.67 6.52
C GLN A 61 19.30 -4.41 8.02
N ASN A 62 18.95 -3.23 8.53
CA ASN A 62 19.19 -2.84 9.92
C ASN A 62 18.05 -3.21 10.90
N ILE A 63 16.96 -3.82 10.44
CA ILE A 63 15.82 -4.24 11.27
C ILE A 63 15.57 -5.74 11.09
N GLU A 64 15.41 -6.44 12.22
CA GLU A 64 15.12 -7.88 12.24
C GLU A 64 13.72 -8.20 11.73
N GLU A 65 12.76 -7.32 12.02
CA GLU A 65 11.36 -7.50 11.62
C GLU A 65 10.95 -6.49 10.54
N PRO A 66 10.22 -6.94 9.50
CA PRO A 66 9.69 -6.04 8.49
C PRO A 66 8.59 -5.15 9.04
N ILE A 67 8.52 -3.92 8.55
CA ILE A 67 7.41 -3.01 8.81
C ILE A 67 6.28 -3.37 7.84
N GLU A 68 5.16 -3.86 8.37
CA GLU A 68 4.02 -4.33 7.57
C GLU A 68 2.83 -3.36 7.60
N TYR A 69 2.18 -3.21 6.45
CA TYR A 69 0.96 -2.44 6.28
C TYR A 69 -0.10 -3.29 5.57
N TYR A 70 -1.24 -3.45 6.24
CA TYR A 70 -2.40 -4.15 5.71
C TYR A 70 -3.67 -3.50 6.26
N PHE A 71 -4.48 -2.92 5.37
CA PHE A 71 -5.70 -2.20 5.73
C PHE A 71 -6.86 -2.66 4.86
N THR A 72 -8.06 -2.66 5.43
CA THR A 72 -9.29 -3.13 4.76
C THR A 72 -10.34 -2.03 4.60
N GLY A 73 -10.35 -0.99 5.44
CA GLY A 73 -11.32 0.11 5.37
C GLY A 73 -10.98 1.23 4.38
N GLY A 74 -9.86 1.11 3.68
CA GLY A 74 -9.52 1.96 2.54
C GLY A 74 -9.37 3.45 2.88
N LEU A 75 -9.98 4.31 2.06
CA LEU A 75 -9.94 5.78 2.24
C LEU A 75 -10.58 6.25 3.55
N ILE A 76 -11.56 5.53 4.09
CA ILE A 76 -12.19 5.90 5.37
C ILE A 76 -11.17 5.78 6.51
N ASP A 77 -10.42 4.67 6.55
CA ASP A 77 -9.36 4.45 7.53
C ASP A 77 -8.20 5.43 7.30
N PHE A 78 -7.88 5.76 6.05
CA PHE A 78 -6.82 6.73 5.75
C PHE A 78 -7.14 8.11 6.33
N VAL A 79 -8.35 8.61 6.08
CA VAL A 79 -8.78 9.91 6.60
C VAL A 79 -8.82 9.89 8.14
N SER A 80 -9.28 8.79 8.73
CA SER A 80 -9.25 8.60 10.18
C SER A 80 -7.82 8.63 10.73
N PHE A 81 -6.87 7.95 10.06
CA PHE A 81 -5.45 7.95 10.41
C PHE A 81 -4.84 9.36 10.34
N LEU A 82 -5.12 10.12 9.28
CA LEU A 82 -4.65 11.51 9.12
C LEU A 82 -5.18 12.45 10.21
N ASN A 83 -6.34 12.14 10.78
CA ASN A 83 -7.01 12.97 11.77
C ASN A 83 -6.79 12.51 13.22
N LYS A 84 -6.00 11.46 13.49
CA LYS A 84 -5.81 10.90 14.84
C LYS A 84 -5.39 11.92 15.91
N ASN A 85 -4.68 12.97 15.50
CA ASN A 85 -4.16 14.02 16.38
C ASN A 85 -4.92 15.36 16.22
N LYS A 86 -6.12 15.35 15.65
CA LYS A 86 -6.92 16.55 15.38
C LYS A 86 -8.27 16.46 16.08
N LYS A 87 -8.82 17.61 16.47
CA LYS A 87 -10.21 17.70 16.94
C LYS A 87 -11.16 17.61 15.74
N LEU A 88 -11.96 16.55 15.70
CA LEU A 88 -12.94 16.34 14.64
C LEU A 88 -14.19 17.20 14.85
N LEU A 89 -14.62 17.89 13.78
CA LEU A 89 -15.94 18.54 13.74
C LEU A 89 -17.03 17.55 13.29
N ILE A 90 -16.69 16.65 12.38
CA ILE A 90 -17.55 15.58 11.88
C ILE A 90 -16.88 14.26 12.32
N PRO A 91 -17.55 13.41 13.11
CA PRO A 91 -16.95 12.19 13.66
C PRO A 91 -16.56 11.15 12.59
N THR A 92 -17.32 11.09 11.49
CA THR A 92 -17.14 10.08 10.45
C THR A 92 -16.77 10.73 9.10
N PRO A 93 -15.76 10.22 8.38
CA PRO A 93 -15.44 10.71 7.04
C PRO A 93 -16.63 10.55 6.08
N ILE A 94 -16.95 11.61 5.33
CA ILE A 94 -17.92 11.54 4.23
C ILE A 94 -17.25 10.81 3.06
N TYR A 95 -17.86 9.71 2.60
CA TYR A 95 -17.28 8.84 1.59
C TYR A 95 -18.32 8.42 0.54
N PHE A 96 -17.90 8.39 -0.72
CA PHE A 96 -18.71 7.93 -1.85
C PHE A 96 -17.86 7.05 -2.77
N LYS A 97 -18.44 5.94 -3.24
CA LYS A 97 -17.84 5.09 -4.26
C LYS A 97 -18.84 4.93 -5.40
N LYS A 98 -18.45 5.32 -6.61
CA LYS A 98 -19.25 5.05 -7.81
C LYS A 98 -18.96 3.62 -8.26
N ALA A 99 -19.97 2.76 -8.26
CA ALA A 99 -19.91 1.50 -8.98
C ALA A 99 -20.30 1.74 -10.44
N PHE A 100 -19.55 1.18 -11.38
CA PHE A 100 -19.95 1.16 -12.78
C PHE A 100 -20.81 -0.07 -12.99
N VAL A 101 -22.07 0.13 -13.38
CA VAL A 101 -22.96 -0.98 -13.74
C VAL A 101 -22.87 -1.17 -15.25
N LYS A 102 -22.58 -2.40 -15.69
CA LYS A 102 -22.73 -2.76 -17.11
C LYS A 102 -24.14 -3.32 -17.29
N LYS A 103 -24.93 -2.69 -18.16
CA LYS A 103 -26.26 -3.18 -18.53
C LYS A 103 -26.09 -4.36 -19.49
N LYS A 104 -26.50 -5.57 -19.12
CA LYS A 104 -26.50 -6.71 -20.05
C LYS A 104 -27.69 -6.58 -21.02
N GLU A 105 -27.50 -7.09 -22.24
CA GLU A 105 -28.57 -7.21 -23.26
C GLU A 105 -29.75 -8.06 -22.76
N SER A 106 -29.53 -8.92 -21.77
CA SER A 106 -30.56 -9.71 -21.08
C SER A 106 -31.40 -8.94 -20.05
N GLY A 107 -31.18 -7.62 -19.89
CA GLY A 107 -31.92 -6.78 -18.93
C GLY A 107 -31.48 -6.92 -17.48
N THR A 108 -30.48 -7.77 -17.18
CA THR A 108 -29.89 -7.91 -15.85
C THR A 108 -28.68 -6.97 -15.67
N GLU A 109 -28.58 -6.38 -14.49
CA GLU A 109 -27.47 -5.50 -14.12
C GLU A 109 -26.36 -6.30 -13.43
N GLU A 110 -25.12 -6.08 -13.83
CA GLU A 110 -23.93 -6.63 -13.16
C GLU A 110 -23.06 -5.48 -12.65
N ILE A 111 -22.69 -5.55 -11.36
CA ILE A 111 -21.77 -4.61 -10.73
C ILE A 111 -20.36 -5.01 -11.19
N LEU A 112 -19.64 -4.08 -11.83
CA LEU A 112 -18.22 -4.24 -12.17
C LEU A 112 -17.32 -4.03 -10.94
#